data_AF-Q08MQ7-F1
#
_entry.id   AF-Q08MQ7-F1
#
_cell.length_a   1.000
_cell.length_b   1.000
_cell.length_c   1.000
_cell.angle_alpha   90.00
_cell.angle_beta   90.00
_cell.angle_gamma   90.00
#
_symmetry.space_group_name_H-M   'P 1'
#
loop_
_entity.id
_entity.type
_entity.pdbx_description
1 polymer ?
#
loop_
_entity_poly.entity_id
_entity_poly.type
_entity_poly.pdbx_seq_one_letter_code
_entity_poly.pdbx_strand_id
1 'polypeptide(L)' 'RKVAGFYDPELGTNITGDAFSYTRSWHTVTRLSSGKILVTGGYNAHGVLAQSLLFTP' A
#
# COMPACT_ATOMS: atom_id res chain seq x y z
N ARG A 1 -1.60 6.89 15.13
CA ARG A 1 -2.11 6.80 13.74
C ARG A 1 -0.93 6.39 12.85
N LYS A 2 -0.81 5.12 12.45
CA LYS A 2 0.32 4.65 11.61
C LYS A 2 -0.20 4.45 10.19
N VAL A 3 0.12 5.37 9.30
CA VAL A 3 -0.16 5.29 7.86
C VAL A 3 0.91 4.39 7.27
N ALA A 4 0.53 3.36 6.51
CA ALA A 4 1.48 2.63 5.69
C ALA A 4 1.79 3.53 4.49
N GLY A 5 3.02 4.03 4.39
CA GLY A 5 3.52 4.75 3.22
C GLY A 5 4.62 3.92 2.58
N PHE A 6 4.69 3.92 1.25
CA PHE A 6 5.89 3.45 0.58
C PHE A 6 6.92 4.58 0.61
N TYR A 7 8.13 4.28 1.11
CA TYR A 7 9.24 5.21 1.03
C TYR A 7 9.81 5.16 -0.39
N ASP A 8 9.79 6.30 -1.07
CA ASP A 8 10.52 6.48 -2.32
C ASP A 8 11.92 7.03 -2.00
N PRO A 9 12.99 6.23 -2.19
CA PRO A 9 14.36 6.69 -1.93
C PRO A 9 14.88 7.70 -2.96
N GLU A 10 14.28 7.83 -4.14
CA GLU A 10 14.71 8.81 -5.15
C GLU A 10 14.18 10.20 -4.84
N LEU A 11 12.96 10.28 -4.31
CA LEU A 11 12.34 11.55 -3.90
C LEU A 11 12.60 11.88 -2.42
N GLY A 12 13.08 10.92 -1.63
CA GLY A 12 13.23 11.06 -0.17
C GLY A 12 11.90 11.24 0.56
N THR A 13 10.77 10.96 -0.10
CA THR A 13 9.42 11.19 0.41
C THR A 13 8.68 9.89 0.60
N ASN A 14 7.79 9.85 1.60
CA ASN A 14 6.80 8.79 1.69
C ASN A 14 5.67 9.09 0.69
N ILE A 15 5.43 8.20 -0.27
CA ILE A 15 4.28 8.35 -1.15
C ILE A 15 3.05 7.80 -0.41
N THR A 16 2.25 8.73 0.12
CA THR A 16 0.91 8.46 0.66
C THR A 16 -0.10 8.68 -0.46
N GLY A 17 -0.40 7.64 -1.23
CA GLY A 17 -1.53 7.70 -2.17
C GLY A 17 -2.88 7.66 -1.44
N ASP A 18 -3.93 8.22 -2.06
CA ASP A 18 -5.32 8.11 -1.58
C ASP A 18 -5.77 6.65 -1.40
N ALA A 19 -5.07 5.70 -2.04
CA ALA A 19 -5.23 4.26 -1.86
C ALA A 19 -4.88 3.75 -0.45
N PHE A 20 -4.11 4.50 0.34
CA PHE A 20 -3.79 4.20 1.74
C PHE A 20 -4.78 4.80 2.75
N SER A 21 -5.85 5.45 2.26
CA SER A 21 -6.94 5.99 3.09
C SER A 21 -7.57 4.95 4.02
N TYR A 22 -7.51 3.66 3.66
CA TYR A 22 -7.90 2.57 4.54
C TYR A 22 -6.70 2.04 5.31
N THR A 23 -6.62 2.39 6.60
CA THR A 23 -5.67 1.81 7.56
C THR A 23 -5.74 0.28 7.47
N ARG A 24 -4.78 -0.36 6.79
CA ARG A 24 -4.72 -1.81 6.58
C ARG A 24 -3.45 -2.38 7.21
N SER A 25 -3.60 -3.50 7.89
CA SER A 25 -2.52 -4.30 8.46
C SER A 25 -2.51 -5.68 7.81
N TRP A 26 -1.43 -6.45 7.97
CA TRP A 26 -1.34 -7.84 7.47
C TRP A 26 -1.59 -7.99 5.97
N HIS A 27 -1.26 -6.97 5.17
CA HIS A 27 -1.35 -7.01 3.72
C HIS A 27 -0.05 -7.55 3.12
N THR A 28 -0.12 -8.07 1.89
CA THR A 28 1.07 -8.48 1.13
C THR A 28 1.42 -7.42 0.12
N VAL A 29 2.69 -7.01 0.10
CA VAL A 29 3.25 -6.07 -0.88
C VAL A 29 4.16 -6.84 -1.84
N THR A 30 3.94 -6.66 -3.14
CA THR A 30 4.76 -7.24 -4.20
C THR A 30 5.18 -6.15 -5.18
N ARG A 31 6.48 -6.00 -5.39
CA ARG A 31 7.01 -5.12 -6.43
C ARG A 31 7.01 -5.86 -7.77
N LEU A 32 6.36 -5.29 -8.77
CA LEU A 32 6.26 -5.88 -10.11
C LEU A 32 7.49 -5.49 -10.94
N SER A 33 7.83 -6.32 -11.94
CA SER A 33 8.90 -6.03 -12.90
C SER A 33 8.69 -4.74 -13.70
N SER A 34 7.45 -4.27 -13.79
CA SER A 34 7.07 -2.99 -14.41
C SER A 34 7.39 -1.76 -13.55
N GLY A 35 7.93 -1.93 -12.34
CA GLY A 35 8.20 -0.83 -11.40
C GLY A 35 6.99 -0.42 -10.54
N LYS A 36 5.80 -0.97 -10.82
CA LYS A 36 4.58 -0.77 -10.01
C LYS A 36 4.61 -1.61 -8.73
N ILE A 37 3.81 -1.22 -7.75
CA ILE A 37 3.66 -1.96 -6.49
C ILE A 37 2.23 -2.50 -6.40
N LEU A 38 2.10 -3.81 -6.26
CA LEU A 38 0.83 -4.49 -6.01
C LEU A 38 0.70 -4.76 -4.50
N VAL A 39 -0.39 -4.27 -3.91
CA VAL A 39 -0.78 -4.57 -2.53
C VAL A 39 -2.02 -5.43 -2.56
N THR A 40 -1.99 -6.60 -1.91
CA THR A 40 -3.14 -7.49 -1.85
C THR A 40 -3.54 -7.78 -0.41
N GLY A 41 -4.85 -7.90 -0.21
CA GLY A 41 -5.40 -8.33 1.07
C GLY A 41 -5.20 -7.32 2.20
N GLY A 42 -5.22 -7.87 3.40
CA GLY A 42 -5.06 -7.17 4.66
C GLY A 42 -6.30 -7.21 5.54
N TYR A 43 -6.18 -6.57 6.69
CA TYR A 43 -7.23 -6.44 7.68
C TYR A 43 -7.32 -5.00 8.15
N ASN A 44 -8.53 -4.47 8.27
CA ASN A 44 -8.79 -3.16 8.88
C ASN A 44 -9.85 -3.28 9.99
N ALA A 45 -10.29 -2.14 10.54
CA ALA A 45 -11.30 -2.11 11.59
C ALA A 45 -12.66 -2.73 11.19
N HIS A 46 -12.90 -2.92 9.89
CA HIS A 46 -14.12 -3.49 9.34
C HIS A 46 -13.98 -4.96 8.94
N GLY A 47 -12.79 -5.56 9.06
CA GLY A 47 -12.55 -6.96 8.77
C GLY A 47 -11.47 -7.22 7.72
N VAL A 48 -11.51 -8.43 7.14
CA VAL A 48 -10.61 -8.86 6.06
C VAL A 48 -10.93 -8.12 4.78
N LEU A 49 -9.91 -7.57 4.14
CA LEU A 49 -10.03 -6.91 2.84
C LEU A 49 -9.73 -7.93 1.74
N ALA A 50 -10.69 -8.18 0.85
CA ALA A 50 -10.48 -8.95 -0.38
C ALA A 50 -9.96 -8.07 -1.55
N GLN A 51 -9.64 -6.81 -1.28
CA GLN A 51 -9.25 -5.83 -2.29
C GLN A 51 -7.74 -5.87 -2.57
N SER A 52 -7.39 -5.76 -3.85
CA SER A 52 -6.05 -5.45 -4.32
C SER A 52 -5.93 -3.99 -4.74
N LEU A 53 -4.82 -3.35 -4.40
CA LEU A 53 -4.46 -2.01 -4.83
C LEU A 53 -3.21 -2.09 -5.70
N LEU A 54 -3.24 -1.43 -6.85
CA LEU A 54 -2.06 -1.24 -7.68
C LEU A 54 -1.59 0.20 -7.54
N PHE A 55 -0.36 0.37 -7.11
CA PHE A 55 0.27 1.66 -6.93
C PHE A 55 1.28 1.90 -8.06
N THR A 56 1.12 3.04 -8.72
CA THR A 56 2.09 3.61 -9.66
C THR A 56 2.81 4.74 -8.94
N PRO A 57 4.12 4.63 -8.69
CA PRO A 57 4.89 5.75 -8.16
C PRO A 57 4.79 6.98 -9.08
#